data_AF-A0A1Z3LYB9-F1
#
_entry.id   AF-A0A1Z3LYB9-F1
#
_cell.length_a   1.000
_cell.length_b   1.000
_cell.length_c   1.000
_cell.angle_alpha   90.00
_cell.angle_beta   90.00
_cell.angle_gamma   90.00
#
_symmetry.space_group_name_H-M   'P 1'
#
loop_
_entity.id
_entity.type
_entity.pdbx_description
1 polymer ?
#
loop_
_entity_poly.entity_id
_entity_poly.type
_entity_poly.pdbx_seq_one_letter_code
_entity_poly.pdbx_strand_id
1 'polypeptide(L)'
;MAMSSANHAPLQRGAGEITPMKRKAVITVEYEAEDYLKAVAREDEIRRVLAELNAAFDRIDVRFGDRRPRLTARAAAPTRPWPRD
;
A
#
# COMPACT_ATOMS: atom_id res chain seq x y z
N MET A 1 -16.85 -66.90 -0.85
CA MET A 1 -16.50 -65.66 -1.57
C MET A 1 -16.35 -64.55 -0.53
N ALA A 2 -15.12 -64.17 -0.22
CA ALA A 2 -14.83 -63.10 0.74
C ALA A 2 -14.87 -61.75 -0.01
N MET A 3 -15.86 -60.90 0.29
CA MET A 3 -15.85 -59.51 -0.16
C MET A 3 -15.19 -58.67 0.94
N SER A 4 -13.89 -58.38 0.75
CA SER A 4 -13.18 -57.37 1.53
C SER A 4 -13.82 -56.00 1.27
N SER A 5 -14.56 -55.48 2.25
CA SER A 5 -14.89 -54.06 2.30
C SER A 5 -13.61 -53.29 2.62
N ALA A 6 -13.10 -52.57 1.62
CA ALA A 6 -12.08 -51.58 1.83
C ALA A 6 -12.63 -50.50 2.76
N ASN A 7 -12.14 -50.47 4.00
CA ASN A 7 -12.32 -49.34 4.90
C ASN A 7 -11.62 -48.13 4.30
N HIS A 8 -12.34 -47.37 3.47
CA HIS A 8 -11.92 -46.05 3.04
C HIS A 8 -12.08 -45.10 4.23
N ALA A 9 -11.04 -45.00 5.05
CA ALA A 9 -10.95 -43.92 6.02
C ALA A 9 -11.11 -42.59 5.27
N PRO A 10 -11.97 -41.66 5.71
CA PRO A 10 -11.93 -40.31 5.17
C PRO A 10 -10.55 -39.75 5.52
N LEU A 11 -9.77 -39.40 4.50
CA LEU A 11 -8.57 -38.59 4.66
C LEU A 11 -9.05 -37.31 5.35
N GLN A 12 -8.83 -37.24 6.66
CA GLN A 12 -8.85 -35.98 7.39
C GLN A 12 -7.86 -35.10 6.66
N ARG A 13 -8.36 -34.23 5.77
CA ARG A 13 -7.63 -33.03 5.41
C ARG A 13 -7.41 -32.36 6.74
N GLY A 14 -6.19 -32.47 7.26
CA GLY A 14 -5.73 -31.56 8.28
C GLY A 14 -6.05 -30.19 7.72
N ALA A 15 -7.10 -29.58 8.27
CA ALA A 15 -7.26 -28.15 8.25
C ALA A 15 -6.04 -27.68 9.04
N GLY A 16 -4.89 -27.65 8.37
CA GLY A 16 -3.78 -26.80 8.74
C GLY A 16 -4.44 -25.45 8.81
N GLU A 17 -4.75 -25.08 10.05
CA GLU A 17 -5.48 -23.89 10.43
C GLU A 17 -4.84 -22.78 9.61
N ILE A 18 -5.54 -22.31 8.58
CA ILE A 18 -5.07 -21.15 7.82
C ILE A 18 -5.32 -20.03 8.81
N THR A 19 -4.38 -19.82 9.74
CA THR A 19 -4.40 -18.67 10.63
C THR A 19 -4.56 -17.49 9.68
N PRO A 20 -5.69 -16.75 9.72
CA PRO A 20 -5.94 -15.71 8.76
C PRO A 20 -4.83 -14.67 8.92
N MET A 21 -3.88 -14.70 7.98
CA MET A 21 -2.71 -13.83 8.04
C MET A 21 -3.22 -12.42 7.77
N LYS A 22 -3.03 -11.52 8.73
CA LYS A 22 -3.31 -10.10 8.53
C LYS A 22 -2.35 -9.57 7.46
N ARG A 23 -2.90 -9.16 6.32
CA ARG A 23 -2.19 -8.66 5.14
C ARG A 23 -2.32 -7.14 5.09
N LYS A 24 -1.19 -6.44 5.18
CA LYS A 24 -1.11 -4.99 5.02
C LYS A 24 -0.25 -4.66 3.80
N ALA A 25 -0.73 -3.75 2.96
CA ALA A 25 0.03 -3.19 1.85
C ALA A 25 0.17 -1.67 1.99
N VAL A 26 1.28 -1.14 1.46
CA VAL A 26 1.49 0.29 1.25
C VAL A 26 1.85 0.49 -0.20
N ILE A 27 1.10 1.33 -0.90
CA ILE A 27 1.31 1.66 -2.31
C ILE A 27 1.70 3.12 -2.38
N THR A 28 2.89 3.40 -2.92
CA THR A 28 3.33 4.78 -3.15
C THR A 28 3.30 5.05 -4.65
N VAL A 29 2.55 6.07 -5.04
CA VAL A 29 2.43 6.54 -6.42
C VAL A 29 3.19 7.84 -6.52
N GLU A 30 4.29 7.79 -7.24
CA GLU A 30 5.14 8.95 -7.51
C GLU A 30 4.86 9.46 -8.92
N TYR A 31 4.70 10.77 -9.07
CA TYR A 31 4.42 11.39 -10.36
C TYR A 31 5.03 12.80 -10.43
N GLU A 32 5.05 13.39 -11.62
CA GLU A 32 5.38 14.80 -11.83
C GLU A 32 4.15 15.50 -12.42
N ALA A 33 3.46 16.29 -11.60
CA ALA A 33 2.16 16.83 -11.98
C ALA A 33 2.26 18.17 -12.70
N GLU A 34 2.10 18.22 -14.03
CA GLU A 34 2.00 19.47 -14.80
C GLU A 34 0.95 20.45 -14.27
N ASP A 35 -0.19 19.91 -13.88
CA ASP A 35 -1.34 20.64 -13.37
C ASP A 35 -1.84 19.94 -12.10
N TYR A 36 -1.86 20.67 -11.00
CA TYR A 36 -2.27 20.16 -9.70
C TYR A 36 -3.73 19.67 -9.69
N LEU A 37 -4.65 20.37 -10.37
CA LEU A 37 -6.06 19.97 -10.40
C LEU A 37 -6.25 18.68 -11.20
N LYS A 38 -5.53 18.53 -12.31
CA LYS A 38 -5.53 17.28 -13.08
C LYS A 38 -4.89 16.13 -12.30
N ALA A 39 -3.85 16.42 -11.52
CA ALA A 39 -3.21 15.43 -10.66
C ALA A 39 -4.18 14.89 -9.61
N VAL A 40 -4.89 15.77 -8.89
CA VAL A 40 -5.90 15.37 -7.88
C VAL A 40 -6.98 14.47 -8.50
N ALA A 41 -7.52 14.84 -9.67
CA ALA A 41 -8.50 14.00 -10.36
C ALA A 41 -7.94 12.61 -10.69
N ARG A 42 -6.66 12.54 -11.06
CA ARG A 42 -5.98 11.27 -11.35
C ARG A 42 -5.68 10.46 -10.10
N GLU A 43 -5.37 11.10 -8.97
CA GLU A 43 -5.24 10.42 -7.68
C GLU A 43 -6.55 9.74 -7.27
N ASP A 44 -7.68 10.42 -7.43
CA ASP A 44 -8.99 9.86 -7.08
C ASP A 44 -9.35 8.65 -7.94
N GLU A 45 -9.02 8.69 -9.23
CA GLU A 45 -9.17 7.54 -10.12
C GLU A 45 -8.29 6.37 -9.69
N ILE A 46 -7.03 6.64 -9.33
CA ILE A 46 -6.11 5.61 -8.82
C ILE A 46 -6.63 5.02 -7.49
N ARG A 47 -7.14 5.85 -6.58
CA ARG A 47 -7.78 5.38 -5.34
C ARG A 47 -8.95 4.45 -5.64
N ARG A 48 -9.79 4.79 -6.63
CA ARG A 48 -10.93 3.94 -7.03
C ARG A 48 -10.48 2.59 -7.58
N VAL A 49 -9.49 2.56 -8.47
CA VAL A 49 -8.96 1.30 -9.03
C VAL A 49 -8.31 0.46 -7.94
N LEU A 50 -7.53 1.07 -7.04
CA LEU A 50 -6.87 0.34 -5.96
C LEU A 50 -7.82 -0.11 -4.85
N ALA A 51 -9.03 0.48 -4.75
CA ALA A 51 -10.05 0.02 -3.81
C ALA A 51 -10.53 -1.41 -4.13
N GLU A 52 -10.47 -1.84 -5.40
CA GLU A 52 -10.79 -3.22 -5.78
C GLU A 52 -9.81 -4.23 -5.16
N LEU A 53 -8.54 -3.84 -4.96
CA LEU A 53 -7.54 -4.67 -4.30
C LEU A 53 -7.80 -4.82 -2.80
N ASN A 54 -8.66 -4.00 -2.20
CA ASN A 54 -8.95 -4.03 -0.77
C ASN A 54 -9.54 -5.38 -0.32
N ALA A 55 -10.19 -6.15 -1.20
CA ALA A 55 -10.67 -7.49 -0.87
C ALA A 55 -9.54 -8.49 -0.55
N ALA A 56 -8.31 -8.23 -1.02
CA ALA A 56 -7.15 -9.10 -0.81
C ALA A 56 -6.32 -8.73 0.43
N PHE A 57 -6.58 -7.57 1.05
CA PHE A 57 -5.78 -7.04 2.15
C PHE A 57 -6.68 -6.55 3.29
N ASP A 58 -6.25 -6.76 4.53
CA ASP A 58 -6.93 -6.18 5.69
C ASP A 58 -6.76 -4.65 5.74
N ARG A 59 -5.71 -4.13 5.10
CA ARG A 59 -5.44 -2.69 5.00
C ARG A 59 -4.55 -2.36 3.80
N ILE A 60 -4.97 -1.38 3.02
CA ILE A 60 -4.14 -0.73 2.00
C ILE A 60 -3.97 0.75 2.36
N ASP A 61 -2.73 1.21 2.42
CA ASP A 61 -2.38 2.64 2.55
C ASP A 61 -1.85 3.14 1.20
N VAL A 62 -2.53 4.10 0.57
CA VAL A 62 -2.13 4.67 -0.73
C VAL A 62 -1.58 6.08 -0.52
N ARG A 63 -0.33 6.29 -0.94
CA ARG A 63 0.39 7.55 -0.79
C ARG A 63 0.70 8.13 -2.16
N PHE A 64 0.49 9.43 -2.29
CA PHE A 64 0.78 10.16 -3.51
C PHE A 64 1.91 11.16 -3.25
N GLY A 65 2.89 11.18 -4.14
CA GLY A 65 4.07 12.04 -4.02
C GLY A 65 4.39 12.70 -5.35
N ASP A 66 4.18 14.02 -5.43
CA ASP A 66 4.72 14.83 -6.52
C ASP A 66 6.24 14.97 -6.35
N ARG A 67 7.00 14.45 -7.32
CA ARG A 67 8.48 14.45 -7.29
C ARG A 67 9.09 15.74 -7.80
N ARG A 68 8.27 16.72 -8.20
CA ARG A 68 8.79 18.01 -8.65
C ARG A 68 9.78 18.56 -7.63
N PRO A 69 10.98 18.97 -8.07
CA PRO A 69 11.87 19.70 -7.20
C PRO A 69 11.10 20.93 -6.71
N ARG A 70 10.84 21.01 -5.40
CA ARG A 70 10.24 22.20 -4.81
C ARG A 70 11.21 23.34 -5.07
N LEU A 71 10.94 24.15 -6.10
CA LEU A 71 11.66 25.38 -6.41
C LEU A 71 11.47 26.45 -5.33
N THR A 72 10.98 26.09 -4.13
CA THR A 72 11.24 26.89 -2.93
C THR A 72 12.73 26.88 -2.69
N ALA A 73 13.43 27.87 -3.25
CA ALA A 73 14.74 28.27 -2.77
C ALA A 73 14.64 28.34 -1.25
N ARG A 74 15.36 27.44 -0.57
CA ARG A 74 15.48 27.52 0.89
C ARG A 74 16.04 28.91 1.15
N ALA A 75 15.21 29.79 1.73
CA ALA A 75 15.66 31.13 2.08
C ALA A 75 16.97 30.98 2.84
N ALA A 76 18.01 31.70 2.40
CA ALA A 76 19.29 31.67 3.09
C ALA A 76 19.01 31.94 4.58
N ALA A 77 19.58 31.12 5.46
CA ALA A 77 19.46 31.38 6.89
C ALA A 77 19.92 32.83 7.12
N PRO A 78 19.13 33.67 7.81
CA PRO A 78 19.55 35.03 8.08
C PRO A 78 20.92 34.97 8.73
N THR A 79 21.90 35.64 8.11
CA THR A 79 23.23 35.84 8.67
C THR A 79 23.06 36.71 9.91
N ARG A 80 22.75 36.10 11.06
CA ARG A 80 22.91 36.74 12.35
C ARG A 80 24.39 36.67 12.71
N PRO A 81 25.13 37.80 12.72
CA PRO A 81 26.33 37.85 13.52
C PRO A 81 25.87 37.73 14.97
N TRP A 82 26.10 36.60 15.60
CA TRP A 82 26.02 36.52 17.05
C TRP A 82 27.09 37.49 17.59
N PRO A 83 26.73 38.51 18.40
CA PRO A 83 27.75 39.26 19.11
C PRO A 83 28.40 38.29 20.10
N ARG A 84 29.71 38.05 19.93
CA ARG A 84 30.53 37.58 21.04
C ARG A 84 30.84 38.81 21.87
N ASP A 85 30.04 39.05 22.88
CA ASP A 85 30.41 39.81 24.07
C ASP A 85 29.75 39.15 25.27
#